data_AF-A0A1Q7WL43-F1
#
_entry.id   AF-A0A1Q7WL43-F1
#
_cell.length_a   1.000
_cell.length_b   1.000
_cell.length_c   1.000
_cell.angle_alpha   90.00
_cell.angle_beta   90.00
_cell.angle_gamma   90.00
#
_symmetry.space_group_name_H-M   'P 1'
#
loop_
_entity.id
_entity.type
_entity.pdbx_description
1 polymer ?
#
loop_
_entity_poly.entity_id
_entity_poly.type
_entity_poly.pdbx_seq_one_letter_code
_entity_poly.pdbx_strand_id
1 'polypeptide(L)'
;HQGHITIRLQGVDAPELHFQPPLKGTEDFRQYLGETCTTELAQRLRRGGGPTVSCRVVTAVDHPNDTIDAYGRFVGDILISEGGAEVNVNDWLLEAGWAFPAFYDSMSAAEITRMMAAAKPAEQQKLGIWKFYTSTIGPLDWNLVFRRNGPPLPEKDHGPVIFPKLFRRLCNYGVKVKTQHLKGTYSSFLAGLKPQDYCHQTADFLKTGSAKATQKRLSQFVTAQNKFLAEPGGLVYSEHPGTIVDAQNKPIKSW
;
A
#
# COMPACT_ATOMS: atom_id res chain seq x y z
N HIS A 1 -22.80 3.50 -10.74
CA HIS A 1 -22.38 3.44 -9.32
C HIS A 1 -23.56 3.79 -8.43
N GLN A 2 -23.84 3.00 -7.37
CA GLN A 2 -24.96 3.19 -6.44
C GLN A 2 -24.72 4.35 -5.45
N GLY A 3 -24.21 5.49 -5.93
CA GLY A 3 -23.87 6.65 -5.07
C GLY A 3 -22.68 6.43 -4.11
N HIS A 4 -21.92 5.34 -4.25
CA HIS A 4 -20.77 5.02 -3.40
C HIS A 4 -19.46 5.20 -4.16
N ILE A 5 -18.43 5.73 -3.49
CA ILE A 5 -17.07 5.89 -4.00
C ILE A 5 -16.11 5.15 -3.06
N THR A 6 -15.16 4.42 -3.62
CA THR A 6 -14.06 3.80 -2.87
C THR A 6 -12.85 4.72 -2.89
N ILE A 7 -12.25 4.94 -1.72
CA ILE A 7 -11.06 5.78 -1.56
C ILE A 7 -9.86 4.89 -1.26
N ARG A 8 -8.76 5.06 -1.99
CA ARG A 8 -7.44 4.54 -1.65
C ARG A 8 -6.66 5.66 -0.97
N LEU A 9 -6.15 5.40 0.22
CA LEU A 9 -5.32 6.35 0.93
C LEU A 9 -4.01 6.58 0.17
N GLN A 10 -3.70 7.84 -0.18
CA GLN A 10 -2.45 8.23 -0.81
C GLN A 10 -1.27 7.97 0.14
N GLY A 11 -0.12 7.51 -0.38
CA GLY A 11 1.14 7.52 0.36
C GLY A 11 1.30 6.50 1.50
N VAL A 12 0.29 5.66 1.75
CA VAL A 12 0.32 4.61 2.78
C VAL A 12 0.03 3.23 2.19
N ASP A 13 0.65 2.18 2.74
CA ASP A 13 0.34 0.79 2.41
C ASP A 13 0.38 -0.03 3.71
N ALA A 14 -0.78 -0.55 4.12
CA ALA A 14 -0.93 -1.32 5.37
C ALA A 14 -0.74 -2.83 5.10
N PRO A 15 -0.38 -3.64 6.11
CA PRO A 15 -0.34 -5.10 5.96
C PRO A 15 -1.66 -5.64 5.40
N GLU A 16 -1.56 -6.53 4.41
CA GLU A 16 -2.74 -7.02 3.68
C GLU A 16 -3.66 -7.81 4.62
N LEU A 17 -4.91 -7.34 4.79
CA LEU A 17 -5.95 -8.12 5.46
C LEU A 17 -6.40 -9.29 4.57
N HIS A 18 -6.43 -9.06 3.26
CA HIS A 18 -6.86 -10.04 2.27
C HIS A 18 -6.25 -9.69 0.91
N PHE A 19 -5.61 -10.67 0.27
CA PHE A 19 -5.10 -10.58 -1.09
C PHE A 19 -5.29 -11.93 -1.79
N GLN A 20 -6.07 -11.92 -2.86
CA GLN A 20 -6.27 -13.07 -3.72
C GLN A 20 -5.36 -12.98 -4.96
N PRO A 21 -4.38 -13.90 -5.12
CA PRO A 21 -3.58 -13.96 -6.34
C PRO A 21 -4.46 -14.17 -7.58
N PRO A 22 -4.11 -13.58 -8.74
CA PRO A 22 -4.93 -13.61 -9.96
C PRO A 22 -4.79 -14.96 -10.70
N LEU A 23 -5.10 -16.05 -10.00
CA LEU A 23 -5.22 -17.39 -10.53
C LEU A 23 -6.51 -17.99 -9.97
N LYS A 24 -7.34 -18.56 -10.82
CA LYS A 24 -8.64 -19.13 -10.40
C LYS A 24 -8.44 -20.22 -9.35
N GLY A 25 -9.26 -20.18 -8.29
CA GLY A 25 -9.26 -21.20 -7.22
C GLY A 25 -8.16 -21.02 -6.17
N THR A 26 -7.51 -19.85 -6.13
CA THR A 26 -6.57 -19.50 -5.06
C THR A 26 -7.30 -19.06 -3.79
N GLU A 27 -6.66 -19.35 -2.67
CA GLU A 27 -7.04 -18.81 -1.36
C GLU A 27 -6.81 -17.29 -1.31
N ASP A 28 -7.51 -16.66 -0.37
CA ASP A 28 -7.36 -15.26 -0.02
C ASP A 28 -6.33 -15.16 1.12
N PHE A 29 -5.12 -14.75 0.81
CA PHE A 29 -4.02 -14.70 1.79
C PHE A 29 -4.04 -13.41 2.57
N ARG A 30 -3.54 -13.44 3.80
CA ARG A 30 -3.34 -12.24 4.61
C ARG A 30 -1.92 -12.17 5.14
N GLN A 31 -1.51 -11.00 5.57
CA GLN A 31 -0.28 -10.81 6.31
C GLN A 31 -0.57 -10.73 7.81
N TYR A 32 0.43 -11.02 8.64
CA TYR A 32 0.37 -10.67 10.05
C TYR A 32 0.15 -9.16 10.21
N LEU A 33 -0.55 -8.79 11.28
CA LEU A 33 -1.03 -7.44 11.58
C LEU A 33 -2.05 -6.86 10.59
N GLY A 34 -2.45 -7.56 9.52
CA GLY A 34 -3.49 -7.06 8.62
C GLY A 34 -4.84 -6.89 9.32
N GLU A 35 -5.18 -7.80 10.23
CA GLU A 35 -6.41 -7.72 11.03
C GLU A 35 -6.29 -6.72 12.17
N THR A 36 -5.13 -6.68 12.83
CA THR A 36 -4.84 -5.68 13.87
C THR A 36 -4.91 -4.26 13.31
N CYS A 37 -4.23 -3.95 12.21
CA CYS A 37 -4.25 -2.60 11.61
C CYS A 37 -5.66 -2.19 11.18
N THR A 38 -6.44 -3.14 10.62
CA THR A 38 -7.85 -2.89 10.26
C THR A 38 -8.69 -2.59 11.50
N THR A 39 -8.48 -3.33 12.58
CA THR A 39 -9.21 -3.16 13.84
C THR A 39 -8.88 -1.82 14.49
N GLU A 40 -7.61 -1.42 14.50
CA GLU A 40 -7.14 -0.13 15.02
C GLU A 40 -7.73 1.04 14.22
N LEU A 41 -7.74 0.96 12.89
CA LEU A 41 -8.41 1.95 12.05
C LEU A 41 -9.90 2.03 12.36
N ALA A 42 -10.60 0.89 12.45
CA ALA A 42 -12.01 0.85 12.79
C ALA A 42 -12.29 1.46 14.17
N GLN A 43 -11.43 1.21 15.16
CA GLN A 43 -11.53 1.81 16.50
C GLN A 43 -11.33 3.33 16.45
N ARG A 44 -10.34 3.82 15.70
CA ARG A 44 -10.12 5.26 15.51
C ARG A 44 -11.32 5.93 14.88
N LEU A 45 -11.85 5.37 13.79
CA LEU A 45 -13.02 5.92 13.10
C LEU A 45 -14.26 5.97 14.00
N ARG A 46 -14.47 4.96 14.87
CA ARG A 46 -15.59 4.96 15.83
C ARG A 46 -15.53 6.11 16.84
N ARG A 47 -14.36 6.72 17.09
CA ARG A 47 -14.25 7.93 17.92
C ARG A 47 -14.96 9.14 17.31
N GLY A 48 -15.26 9.09 16.01
CA GLY A 48 -16.13 10.04 15.32
C GLY A 48 -17.61 9.98 15.73
N GLY A 49 -18.00 9.09 16.67
CA GLY A 49 -19.28 9.16 17.36
C GLY A 49 -20.43 8.37 16.72
N GLY A 50 -20.18 7.50 15.74
CA GLY A 50 -21.26 6.73 15.11
C GLY A 50 -20.81 5.69 14.07
N PRO A 51 -21.77 5.00 13.43
CA PRO A 51 -21.51 4.06 12.34
C PRO A 51 -21.06 4.74 11.04
N THR A 52 -21.27 6.06 10.95
CA THR A 52 -20.83 6.94 9.87
C THR A 52 -19.97 8.04 10.45
N VAL A 53 -18.91 8.42 9.74
CA VAL A 53 -18.00 9.49 10.14
C VAL A 53 -18.03 10.54 9.04
N SER A 54 -18.32 11.79 9.40
CA SER A 54 -18.16 12.92 8.47
C SER A 54 -16.69 13.03 8.07
N CYS A 55 -16.43 13.01 6.78
CA CYS A 55 -15.09 13.11 6.25
C CYS A 55 -15.01 14.05 5.05
N ARG A 56 -13.80 14.51 4.78
CA ARG A 56 -13.42 15.21 3.56
C ARG A 56 -12.27 14.45 2.94
N VAL A 57 -12.29 14.33 1.62
CA VAL A 57 -11.18 13.73 0.87
C VAL A 57 -10.48 14.85 0.13
N VAL A 58 -9.17 14.92 0.25
CA VAL A 58 -8.34 15.91 -0.44
C VAL A 58 -7.25 15.21 -1.22
N THR A 59 -6.91 15.76 -2.38
CA THR A 59 -5.85 15.23 -3.23
C THR A 59 -5.24 16.39 -4.01
N ALA A 60 -3.94 16.36 -4.22
CA ALA A 60 -3.22 17.31 -5.05
C ALA A 60 -3.01 16.66 -6.42
N VAL A 61 -3.55 17.29 -7.46
CA VAL A 61 -3.53 16.74 -8.83
C VAL A 61 -3.27 17.83 -9.85
N ASP A 62 -2.55 17.48 -10.92
CA ASP A 62 -2.34 18.37 -12.06
C ASP A 62 -3.52 18.29 -13.04
N HIS A 63 -4.13 17.11 -13.15
CA HIS A 63 -5.23 16.80 -14.05
C HIS A 63 -6.36 16.00 -13.36
N PRO A 64 -7.61 16.10 -13.86
CA PRO A 64 -8.73 15.34 -13.30
C PRO A 64 -8.47 13.83 -13.21
N ASN A 65 -7.77 13.24 -14.20
CA ASN A 65 -7.47 11.81 -14.25
C ASN A 65 -6.54 11.33 -13.15
N ASP A 66 -5.76 12.22 -12.53
CA ASP A 66 -4.82 11.83 -11.48
C ASP A 66 -5.55 11.49 -10.17
N THR A 67 -6.83 11.88 -10.06
CA THR A 67 -7.65 11.61 -8.88
C THR A 67 -8.11 10.15 -8.77
N ILE A 68 -8.05 9.39 -9.86
CA ILE A 68 -8.56 8.02 -9.95
C ILE A 68 -7.46 7.06 -10.36
N ASP A 69 -7.27 5.98 -9.59
CA ASP A 69 -6.33 4.93 -9.97
C ASP A 69 -6.87 4.00 -11.08
N ALA A 70 -6.01 3.12 -11.60
CA ALA A 70 -6.39 2.15 -12.63
C ALA A 70 -7.53 1.18 -12.23
N TYR A 71 -7.97 1.17 -10.96
CA TYR A 71 -9.07 0.36 -10.44
C TYR A 71 -10.34 1.17 -10.19
N GLY A 72 -10.37 2.46 -10.56
CA GLY A 72 -11.54 3.31 -10.37
C GLY A 72 -11.70 3.83 -8.95
N ARG A 73 -10.65 3.78 -8.11
CA ARG A 73 -10.69 4.30 -6.74
C ARG A 73 -10.21 5.75 -6.71
N PHE A 74 -10.89 6.58 -5.94
CA PHE A 74 -10.40 7.93 -5.66
C PHE A 74 -9.15 7.86 -4.79
N VAL A 75 -8.11 8.61 -5.13
CA VAL A 75 -6.85 8.61 -4.39
C VAL A 75 -6.68 9.93 -3.65
N GLY A 76 -6.44 9.86 -2.34
CA GLY A 76 -6.19 11.05 -1.55
C GLY A 76 -6.04 10.80 -0.06
N ASP A 77 -5.99 11.89 0.69
CA ASP A 77 -6.01 11.91 2.14
C ASP A 77 -7.45 11.99 2.63
N ILE A 78 -7.79 11.17 3.63
CA ILE A 78 -9.09 11.25 4.32
C ILE A 78 -8.90 12.06 5.60
N LEU A 79 -9.67 13.13 5.71
CA LEU A 79 -9.75 13.96 6.90
C LEU A 79 -11.08 13.69 7.60
N ILE A 80 -11.04 13.37 8.88
CA ILE A 80 -12.22 13.13 9.72
C ILE A 80 -12.33 14.19 10.80
N SER A 81 -13.55 14.46 11.28
CA SER A 81 -13.74 15.25 12.49
C SER A 81 -13.74 14.34 13.73
N GLU A 82 -12.84 14.61 14.67
CA GLU A 82 -12.77 13.93 15.96
C GLU A 82 -12.69 14.97 17.07
N GLY A 83 -13.70 15.02 17.94
CA GLY A 83 -13.75 15.98 19.06
C GLY A 83 -13.69 17.45 18.64
N GLY A 84 -14.15 17.79 17.43
CA GLY A 84 -14.10 19.14 16.87
C GLY A 84 -12.79 19.52 16.17
N ALA A 85 -11.79 18.64 16.18
CA ALA A 85 -10.55 18.80 15.41
C ALA A 85 -10.59 17.99 14.10
N GLU A 86 -9.89 18.46 13.08
CA GLU A 86 -9.67 17.71 11.84
C GLU A 86 -8.45 16.79 12.01
N VAL A 87 -8.62 15.50 11.71
CA VAL A 87 -7.56 14.48 11.80
C VAL A 87 -7.34 13.91 10.40
N ASN A 88 -6.10 13.96 9.92
CA ASN A 88 -5.70 13.25 8.71
C ASN A 88 -5.45 11.77 9.03
N VAL A 89 -6.27 10.88 8.46
CA VAL A 89 -6.20 9.44 8.69
C VAL A 89 -4.88 8.85 8.15
N ASN A 90 -4.37 9.38 7.03
CA ASN A 90 -3.14 8.89 6.41
C ASN A 90 -1.94 9.17 7.32
N ASP A 91 -1.84 10.39 7.84
CA ASP A 91 -0.78 10.75 8.80
C ASP A 91 -0.90 9.93 10.09
N TRP A 92 -2.10 9.81 10.65
CA TRP A 92 -2.32 9.01 11.85
C TRP A 92 -1.89 7.55 11.69
N LEU A 93 -2.19 6.91 10.54
CA LEU A 93 -1.74 5.54 10.26
C LEU A 93 -0.22 5.42 10.28
N LEU A 94 0.51 6.43 9.81
CA LEU A 94 1.97 6.46 9.81
C LEU A 94 2.52 6.74 11.21
N GLU A 95 2.00 7.77 11.89
CA GLU A 95 2.41 8.19 13.24
C GLU A 95 2.19 7.09 14.29
N ALA A 96 1.09 6.35 14.17
CA ALA A 96 0.77 5.24 15.07
C ALA A 96 1.46 3.92 14.68
N GLY A 97 2.09 3.86 13.50
CA GLY A 97 2.76 2.66 13.01
C GLY A 97 1.81 1.56 12.51
N TRP A 98 0.65 1.93 11.96
CA TRP A 98 -0.34 1.01 11.39
C TRP A 98 -0.26 0.89 9.86
N ALA A 99 0.56 1.69 9.20
CA ALA A 99 0.88 1.56 7.78
C ALA A 99 2.34 1.90 7.48
N PHE A 100 2.86 1.35 6.37
CA PHE A 100 4.15 1.77 5.85
C PHE A 100 4.00 3.01 4.97
N PRO A 101 5.01 3.91 4.94
CA PRO A 101 5.10 4.92 3.90
C PRO A 101 5.31 4.24 2.53
N ALA A 102 4.46 4.59 1.56
CA ALA A 102 4.42 3.97 0.24
C ALA A 102 4.11 5.00 -0.85
N PHE A 103 5.16 5.47 -1.52
CA PHE A 103 5.06 6.63 -2.40
C PHE A 103 4.88 6.26 -3.87
N TYR A 104 4.24 7.16 -4.60
CA TYR A 104 4.02 7.04 -6.03
C TYR A 104 4.58 8.28 -6.75
N ASP A 105 4.97 8.13 -8.01
CA ASP A 105 5.55 9.22 -8.81
C ASP A 105 4.54 10.34 -9.16
N SER A 106 3.26 10.12 -8.90
CA SER A 106 2.18 11.11 -8.87
C SER A 106 2.23 12.04 -7.65
N MET A 107 2.95 11.67 -6.59
CA MET A 107 3.00 12.47 -5.36
C MET A 107 3.99 13.63 -5.47
N SER A 108 3.63 14.77 -4.88
CA SER A 108 4.53 15.90 -4.72
C SER A 108 5.64 15.59 -3.71
N ALA A 109 6.76 16.33 -3.84
CA ALA A 109 7.86 16.25 -2.87
C ALA A 109 7.40 16.61 -1.45
N ALA A 110 6.48 17.57 -1.32
CA ALA A 110 5.94 18.00 -0.03
C ALA A 110 5.14 16.89 0.67
N GLU A 111 4.29 16.16 -0.06
CA GLU A 111 3.56 15.02 0.47
C GLU A 111 4.50 13.92 0.94
N ILE A 112 5.47 13.54 0.10
CA ILE A 112 6.46 12.51 0.43
C ILE A 112 7.24 12.90 1.68
N THR A 113 7.76 14.14 1.76
CA THR A 113 8.53 14.60 2.93
C THR A 113 7.69 14.61 4.20
N ARG A 114 6.44 15.10 4.14
CA ARG A 114 5.51 15.08 5.28
C ARG A 114 5.29 13.66 5.79
N MET A 115 5.00 12.72 4.89
CA MET A 115 4.67 11.35 5.26
C MET A 115 5.89 10.56 5.75
N MET A 116 7.08 10.82 5.19
CA MET A 116 8.33 10.31 5.76
C MET A 116 8.54 10.81 7.19
N ALA A 117 8.28 12.09 7.46
CA ALA A 117 8.39 12.66 8.80
C ALA A 117 7.35 12.06 9.76
N ALA A 118 6.11 11.88 9.32
CA ALA A 118 5.03 11.26 10.11
C ALA A 118 5.35 9.81 10.53
N ALA A 119 5.93 9.01 9.63
CA ALA A 119 6.25 7.61 9.91
C ALA A 119 7.49 7.42 10.80
N LYS A 120 8.40 8.41 10.82
CA LYS A 120 9.74 8.26 11.42
C LYS A 120 9.71 7.93 12.93
N PRO A 121 8.88 8.59 13.76
CA PRO A 121 8.81 8.26 15.18
C PRO A 121 8.34 6.82 15.43
N ALA A 122 7.32 6.36 14.68
CA ALA A 122 6.79 5.00 14.81
C ALA A 122 7.84 3.95 14.45
N GLU A 123 8.62 4.19 13.39
CA GLU A 123 9.75 3.34 13.00
C GLU A 123 10.81 3.26 14.12
N GLN A 124 11.28 4.42 14.61
CA GLN A 124 12.33 4.51 15.62
C GLN A 124 11.92 3.85 16.95
N GLN A 125 10.66 4.02 17.34
CA GLN A 125 10.10 3.48 18.58
C GLN A 125 9.56 2.05 18.40
N LYS A 126 9.62 1.50 17.19
CA LYS A 126 9.08 0.18 16.85
C LYS A 126 7.60 0.03 17.23
N LEU A 127 6.78 1.03 16.91
CA LEU A 127 5.33 0.99 17.13
C LEU A 127 4.63 0.12 16.07
N GLY A 128 3.53 -0.52 16.46
CA GLY A 128 2.66 -1.28 15.55
C GLY A 128 3.44 -2.26 14.65
N ILE A 129 3.32 -2.07 13.34
CA ILE A 129 3.98 -2.89 12.31
C ILE A 129 5.50 -2.88 12.41
N TRP A 130 6.10 -1.79 12.88
CA TRP A 130 7.55 -1.62 12.94
C TRP A 130 8.20 -2.54 13.97
N LYS A 131 7.45 -3.00 14.99
CA LYS A 131 7.90 -4.03 15.93
C LYS A 131 8.19 -5.36 15.24
N PHE A 132 7.46 -5.66 14.18
CA PHE A 132 7.49 -6.95 13.49
C PHE A 132 8.04 -6.86 12.06
N TYR A 133 8.39 -5.65 11.62
CA TYR A 133 8.94 -5.43 10.30
C TYR A 133 10.24 -6.22 10.10
N THR A 134 10.35 -6.87 8.95
CA THR A 134 11.58 -7.53 8.49
C THR A 134 11.80 -7.23 7.01
N SER A 135 13.06 -7.02 6.64
CA SER A 135 13.47 -6.96 5.23
C SER A 135 13.68 -8.35 4.62
N THR A 136 13.64 -9.42 5.43
CA THR A 136 13.82 -10.79 4.95
C THR A 136 12.48 -11.36 4.49
N ILE A 137 12.39 -11.68 3.20
CA ILE A 137 11.20 -12.22 2.55
C ILE A 137 11.23 -13.75 2.70
N GLY A 138 10.45 -14.25 3.64
CA GLY A 138 10.25 -15.68 3.87
C GLY A 138 9.42 -16.36 2.77
N PRO A 139 9.21 -17.69 2.88
CA PRO A 139 8.23 -18.38 2.05
C PRO A 139 6.81 -17.86 2.34
N LEU A 140 5.89 -18.09 1.40
CA LEU A 140 4.47 -17.85 1.63
C LEU A 140 3.97 -18.80 2.74
N ASP A 141 3.35 -18.23 3.78
CA ASP A 141 2.61 -19.03 4.76
C ASP A 141 1.24 -19.40 4.19
N TRP A 142 1.07 -20.68 3.87
CA TRP A 142 -0.15 -21.22 3.28
C TRP A 142 -1.32 -21.30 4.25
N ASN A 143 -1.06 -21.22 5.56
CA ASN A 143 -2.09 -21.26 6.59
C ASN A 143 -2.56 -19.87 6.99
N LEU A 144 -1.84 -18.83 6.59
CA LEU A 144 -2.19 -17.45 6.88
C LEU A 144 -3.19 -16.90 5.86
N VAL A 145 -4.42 -17.40 5.97
CA VAL A 145 -5.55 -17.05 5.09
C VAL A 145 -6.50 -16.06 5.77
N PHE A 146 -7.17 -15.24 4.98
CA PHE A 146 -8.19 -14.29 5.42
C PHE A 146 -9.37 -15.03 6.08
N ARG A 147 -9.75 -14.57 7.28
CA ARG A 147 -10.87 -15.12 8.03
C ARG A 147 -12.14 -14.36 7.69
N ARG A 148 -12.96 -14.94 6.80
CA ARG A 148 -14.22 -14.30 6.34
C ARG A 148 -15.26 -14.10 7.44
N ASN A 149 -15.24 -14.97 8.46
CA ASN A 149 -16.26 -15.02 9.51
C ASN A 149 -15.61 -14.99 10.90
N GLY A 150 -16.38 -14.51 11.87
CA GLY A 150 -15.99 -14.47 13.28
C GLY A 150 -15.41 -13.11 13.71
N PRO A 151 -15.18 -12.93 15.02
CA PRO A 151 -14.59 -11.70 15.53
C PRO A 151 -13.11 -11.57 15.12
N PRO A 152 -12.59 -10.34 14.98
CA PRO A 152 -11.15 -10.11 14.87
C PRO A 152 -10.45 -10.65 16.13
N LEU A 153 -9.26 -11.20 15.97
CA LEU A 153 -8.40 -11.79 17.00
C LEU A 153 -7.01 -11.13 16.95
N PRO A 154 -6.92 -9.81 17.18
CA PRO A 154 -5.67 -9.06 17.05
C PRO A 154 -4.55 -9.60 17.95
N GLU A 155 -4.89 -10.22 19.09
CA GLU A 155 -3.94 -10.84 20.02
C GLU A 155 -3.23 -12.08 19.44
N LYS A 156 -3.77 -12.67 18.38
CA LYS A 156 -3.17 -13.79 17.63
C LYS A 156 -2.57 -13.33 16.30
N ASP A 157 -2.72 -12.07 15.96
CA ASP A 157 -2.30 -11.51 14.69
C ASP A 157 -0.90 -10.89 14.79
N HIS A 158 0.08 -11.68 15.22
CA HIS A 158 1.45 -11.25 15.43
C HIS A 158 2.44 -12.17 14.73
N GLY A 159 3.38 -11.58 13.99
CA GLY A 159 4.42 -12.30 13.26
C GLY A 159 5.13 -11.40 12.26
N PRO A 160 6.15 -11.89 11.55
CA PRO A 160 6.95 -11.07 10.64
C PRO A 160 6.10 -10.38 9.57
N VAL A 161 6.34 -9.08 9.37
CA VAL A 161 5.66 -8.27 8.36
C VAL A 161 6.69 -7.76 7.35
N ILE A 162 6.38 -7.90 6.06
CA ILE A 162 7.16 -7.33 4.96
C ILE A 162 6.34 -6.27 4.25
N PHE A 163 6.99 -5.38 3.49
CA PHE A 163 6.29 -4.33 2.75
C PHE A 163 5.16 -4.91 1.85
N PRO A 164 3.91 -4.37 1.87
CA PRO A 164 2.75 -5.06 1.31
C PRO A 164 2.84 -5.33 -0.19
N LYS A 165 3.44 -4.41 -0.98
CA LYS A 165 3.73 -4.69 -2.40
C LYS A 165 4.57 -5.95 -2.59
N LEU A 166 5.57 -6.22 -1.74
CA LEU A 166 6.36 -7.46 -1.79
C LEU A 166 5.52 -8.66 -1.36
N PHE A 167 4.65 -8.52 -0.37
CA PHE A 167 3.75 -9.61 0.04
C PHE A 167 2.79 -10.02 -1.08
N ARG A 168 2.15 -9.07 -1.76
CA ARG A 168 1.29 -9.34 -2.93
C ARG A 168 2.03 -10.12 -4.02
N ARG A 169 3.30 -9.75 -4.28
CA ARG A 169 4.15 -10.45 -5.23
C ARG A 169 4.60 -11.84 -4.72
N LEU A 170 4.87 -11.99 -3.43
CA LEU A 170 5.17 -13.28 -2.79
C LEU A 170 3.99 -14.24 -2.92
N CYS A 171 2.76 -13.78 -2.71
CA CYS A 171 1.56 -14.60 -2.91
C CYS A 171 1.44 -15.08 -4.36
N ASN A 172 1.62 -14.19 -5.33
CA ASN A 172 1.62 -14.54 -6.75
C ASN A 172 2.71 -15.57 -7.09
N TYR A 173 3.94 -15.37 -6.58
CA TYR A 173 5.05 -16.29 -6.77
C TYR A 173 4.77 -17.66 -6.15
N GLY A 174 4.39 -17.71 -4.88
CA GLY A 174 4.12 -18.94 -4.14
C GLY A 174 3.03 -19.78 -4.80
N VAL A 175 1.94 -19.15 -5.23
CA VAL A 175 0.89 -19.81 -6.02
C VAL A 175 1.43 -20.39 -7.31
N LYS A 176 2.22 -19.66 -8.09
CA LYS A 176 2.77 -20.16 -9.36
C LYS A 176 3.78 -21.30 -9.14
N VAL A 177 4.58 -21.24 -8.09
CA VAL A 177 5.47 -22.35 -7.70
C VAL A 177 4.65 -23.60 -7.39
N LYS A 178 3.58 -23.47 -6.59
CA LYS A 178 2.75 -24.61 -6.18
C LYS A 178 1.90 -25.19 -7.31
N THR A 179 1.30 -24.34 -8.15
CA THR A 179 0.25 -24.74 -9.10
C THR A 179 0.72 -24.82 -10.56
N GLN A 180 1.76 -24.08 -10.93
CA GLN A 180 2.29 -24.01 -12.29
C GLN A 180 3.73 -24.53 -12.37
N HIS A 181 4.27 -25.06 -11.26
CA HIS A 181 5.63 -25.57 -11.15
C HIS A 181 6.69 -24.56 -11.64
N LEU A 182 6.46 -23.27 -11.34
CA LEU A 182 7.39 -22.20 -11.67
C LEU A 182 8.76 -22.50 -11.05
N LYS A 183 9.81 -22.47 -11.88
CA LYS A 183 11.20 -22.62 -11.45
C LYS A 183 11.85 -21.24 -11.26
N GLY A 184 12.88 -21.19 -10.43
CA GLY A 184 13.66 -19.98 -10.17
C GLY A 184 13.47 -19.46 -8.75
N THR A 185 14.02 -18.28 -8.50
CA THR A 185 13.92 -17.57 -7.22
C THR A 185 12.85 -16.48 -7.27
N TYR A 186 12.42 -16.02 -6.10
CA TYR A 186 11.50 -14.89 -6.00
C TYR A 186 12.04 -13.61 -6.70
N SER A 187 13.34 -13.32 -6.57
CA SER A 187 13.99 -12.21 -7.28
C SER A 187 13.92 -12.38 -8.81
N SER A 188 14.18 -13.59 -9.32
CA SER A 188 14.03 -13.87 -10.77
C SER A 188 12.59 -13.76 -11.26
N PHE A 189 11.62 -14.13 -10.43
CA PHE A 189 10.20 -13.94 -10.71
C PHE A 189 9.84 -12.46 -10.81
N LEU A 190 10.31 -11.62 -9.88
CA LEU A 190 10.09 -10.17 -9.94
C LEU A 190 10.71 -9.55 -11.20
N ALA A 191 11.92 -9.98 -11.58
CA ALA A 191 12.60 -9.50 -12.78
C ALA A 191 11.85 -9.86 -14.08
N GLY A 192 11.08 -10.95 -14.06
CA GLY A 192 10.29 -11.46 -15.17
C GLY A 192 8.85 -10.95 -15.25
N LEU A 193 8.41 -10.06 -14.33
CA LEU A 193 7.04 -9.53 -14.34
C LEU A 193 6.72 -8.75 -15.62
N LYS A 194 5.47 -8.85 -16.06
CA LYS A 194 4.90 -8.10 -17.18
C LYS A 194 3.52 -7.57 -16.79
N PRO A 195 3.31 -6.24 -16.69
CA PRO A 195 4.36 -5.19 -16.70
C PRO A 195 5.33 -5.34 -15.51
N GLN A 196 6.50 -4.73 -15.62
CA GLN A 196 7.47 -4.66 -14.51
C GLN A 196 7.00 -3.66 -13.45
N ASP A 197 7.35 -3.92 -12.18
CA ASP A 197 7.23 -2.91 -11.13
C ASP A 197 8.42 -1.94 -11.22
N TYR A 198 8.20 -0.78 -11.81
CA TYR A 198 9.18 0.30 -11.85
C TYR A 198 9.12 1.18 -10.60
N CYS A 199 10.27 1.73 -10.22
CA CYS A 199 10.40 2.63 -9.09
C CYS A 199 11.65 3.54 -9.22
N HIS A 200 11.70 4.57 -8.39
CA HIS A 200 12.84 5.45 -8.18
C HIS A 200 13.28 5.36 -6.72
N GLN A 201 14.55 5.62 -6.42
CA GLN A 201 14.93 5.85 -5.02
C GLN A 201 14.35 7.19 -4.57
N THR A 202 13.72 7.23 -3.40
CA THR A 202 13.07 8.45 -2.90
C THR A 202 14.02 9.63 -2.82
N ALA A 203 15.27 9.42 -2.37
CA ALA A 203 16.27 10.48 -2.32
C ALA A 203 16.63 11.06 -3.71
N ASP A 204 16.70 10.21 -4.74
CA ASP A 204 16.97 10.66 -6.12
C ASP A 204 15.76 11.39 -6.70
N PHE A 205 14.56 10.86 -6.45
CA PHE A 205 13.29 11.46 -6.85
C PHE A 205 13.10 12.86 -6.26
N LEU A 206 13.29 13.03 -4.95
CA LEU A 206 13.15 14.32 -4.29
C LEU A 206 14.20 15.34 -4.74
N LYS A 207 15.40 14.87 -5.11
CA LYS A 207 16.49 15.74 -5.58
C LYS A 207 16.28 16.23 -7.01
N THR A 208 15.76 15.38 -7.89
CA THR A 208 15.80 15.62 -9.35
C THR A 208 14.42 15.77 -10.00
N GLY A 209 13.35 15.36 -9.31
CA GLY A 209 11.99 15.29 -9.84
C GLY A 209 11.76 14.05 -10.72
N SER A 210 10.49 13.73 -10.97
CA SER A 210 10.06 12.54 -11.72
C SER A 210 10.69 12.43 -13.11
N ALA A 211 10.85 13.55 -13.82
CA ALA A 211 11.39 13.58 -15.18
C ALA A 211 12.87 13.21 -15.29
N LYS A 212 13.64 13.30 -14.20
CA LYS A 212 15.11 13.08 -14.20
C LYS A 212 15.56 11.96 -13.27
N ALA A 213 14.72 11.54 -12.33
CA ALA A 213 15.03 10.48 -11.40
C ALA A 213 15.29 9.16 -12.15
N THR A 214 16.31 8.43 -11.72
CA THR A 214 16.70 7.18 -12.39
C THR A 214 15.64 6.12 -12.15
N GLN A 215 14.97 5.69 -13.22
CA GLN A 215 14.02 4.58 -13.14
C GLN A 215 14.77 3.26 -12.95
N LYS A 216 14.32 2.48 -11.97
CA LYS A 216 14.81 1.16 -11.58
C LYS A 216 13.66 0.17 -11.55
N ARG A 217 13.97 -1.11 -11.44
CA ARG A 217 12.99 -2.20 -11.25
C ARG A 217 13.00 -2.62 -9.79
N LEU A 218 11.83 -2.95 -9.24
CA LEU A 218 11.71 -3.49 -7.88
C LEU A 218 12.62 -4.70 -7.64
N SER A 219 12.81 -5.55 -8.66
CA SER A 219 13.70 -6.72 -8.58
C SER A 219 15.15 -6.37 -8.25
N GLN A 220 15.63 -5.16 -8.60
CA GLN A 220 16.98 -4.69 -8.29
C GLN A 220 17.17 -4.41 -6.79
N PHE A 221 16.08 -4.31 -6.03
CA PHE A 221 16.09 -4.12 -4.59
C PHE A 221 15.81 -5.42 -3.82
N VAL A 222 15.77 -6.58 -4.49
CA VAL A 222 15.58 -7.89 -3.82
C VAL A 222 16.75 -8.81 -4.16
N THR A 223 17.52 -9.18 -3.14
CA THR A 223 18.70 -10.05 -3.30
C THR A 223 18.31 -11.48 -3.65
N ALA A 224 19.30 -12.27 -4.10
CA ALA A 224 19.14 -13.71 -4.30
C ALA A 224 18.79 -14.46 -3.00
N GLN A 225 19.16 -13.91 -1.84
CA GLN A 225 18.83 -14.42 -0.50
C GLN A 225 17.51 -13.86 0.04
N ASN A 226 16.63 -13.36 -0.85
CA ASN A 226 15.31 -12.82 -0.51
C ASN A 226 15.36 -11.68 0.53
N LYS A 227 16.39 -10.83 0.51
CA LYS A 227 16.41 -9.61 1.31
C LYS A 227 15.98 -8.42 0.49
N PHE A 228 15.06 -7.62 1.02
CA PHE A 228 14.72 -6.31 0.49
C PHE A 228 15.78 -5.30 0.92
N LEU A 229 16.36 -4.61 -0.05
CA LEU A 229 17.48 -3.68 0.14
C LEU A 229 17.04 -2.24 0.37
N ALA A 230 15.80 -1.91 0.03
CA ALA A 230 15.24 -0.61 0.36
C ALA A 230 14.53 -0.65 1.72
N GLU A 231 14.52 0.48 2.40
CA GLU A 231 13.67 0.68 3.57
C GLU A 231 12.25 1.04 3.12
N PRO A 232 11.21 0.81 3.95
CA PRO A 232 9.87 1.31 3.64
C PRO A 232 9.92 2.85 3.50
N GLY A 233 9.26 3.38 2.47
CA GLY A 233 9.39 4.79 2.07
C GLY A 233 10.68 5.13 1.30
N GLY A 234 11.62 4.19 1.16
CA GLY A 234 12.87 4.38 0.40
C GLY A 234 12.72 4.33 -1.12
N LEU A 235 11.53 3.97 -1.61
CA LEU A 235 11.19 3.92 -3.04
C LEU A 235 9.93 4.72 -3.35
N VAL A 236 9.92 5.33 -4.53
CA VAL A 236 8.75 5.95 -5.19
C VAL A 236 8.36 5.06 -6.37
N TYR A 237 7.17 4.46 -6.34
CA TYR A 237 6.72 3.51 -7.35
C TYR A 237 6.06 4.21 -8.54
N SER A 238 6.27 3.67 -9.74
CA SER A 238 5.55 4.17 -10.90
C SER A 238 4.08 3.75 -10.86
N GLU A 239 3.20 4.74 -10.87
CA GLU A 239 1.76 4.54 -10.89
C GLU A 239 1.27 4.21 -12.31
N HIS A 240 0.32 3.27 -12.40
CA HIS A 240 -0.39 3.08 -13.67
C HIS A 240 -1.50 4.12 -13.74
N PRO A 241 -1.53 4.99 -14.77
CA PRO A 241 -2.51 6.04 -14.86
C PRO A 241 -3.92 5.47 -15.00
N GLY A 242 -4.88 6.08 -14.30
CA GLY A 242 -6.31 5.88 -14.56
C GLY A 242 -6.74 6.56 -15.86
N THR A 243 -7.98 6.31 -16.29
CA THR A 243 -8.60 7.06 -17.39
C THR A 243 -10.04 7.36 -17.01
N ILE A 244 -10.37 8.65 -16.85
CA ILE A 244 -11.75 9.10 -16.70
C ILE A 244 -12.28 9.44 -18.08
N VAL A 245 -13.52 9.05 -18.34
CA VAL A 245 -14.21 9.28 -19.61
C VAL A 245 -15.52 10.04 -19.40
N ASP A 246 -15.94 10.81 -20.41
CA ASP A 246 -17.24 11.47 -20.45
C ASP A 246 -18.39 10.49 -20.77
N ALA A 247 -19.61 11.00 -20.87
CA ALA A 247 -20.80 10.20 -21.22
C ALA A 247 -20.74 9.57 -22.62
N GLN A 248 -19.82 10.02 -23.48
CA GLN A 248 -19.55 9.51 -24.82
C GLN A 248 -18.31 8.61 -24.86
N ASN A 249 -17.80 8.21 -23.69
CA ASN A 249 -16.60 7.37 -23.54
C ASN A 249 -15.31 8.04 -24.07
N LYS A 250 -15.25 9.37 -24.11
CA LYS A 250 -14.04 10.11 -24.48
C LYS A 250 -13.21 10.47 -23.24
N PRO A 251 -11.88 10.28 -23.26
CA PRO A 251 -11.02 10.66 -22.14
C PRO A 251 -11.13 12.14 -21.79
N ILE A 252 -11.40 12.43 -20.51
CA ILE A 252 -11.36 13.79 -19.96
C ILE A 252 -9.89 14.11 -19.66
N LYS A 253 -9.33 15.16 -20.26
CA LYS A 253 -7.90 15.51 -20.11
C LYS A 253 -7.65 16.89 -19.51
N SER A 254 -8.70 17.70 -19.35
CA SER A 254 -8.66 19.07 -18.84
C SER A 254 -9.94 19.38 -18.06
N TRP A 255 -9.88 20.43 -17.24
CA TRP A 255 -11.01 20.98 -16.49
C TRP A 255 -12.06 21.63 -17.41
#